data_AF-A0A844HW80-F1
#
_entry.id   AF-A0A844HW80-F1
#
_cell.length_a   1.000
_cell.length_b   1.000
_cell.length_c   1.000
_cell.angle_alpha   90.00
_cell.angle_beta   90.00
_cell.angle_gamma   90.00
#
_symmetry.space_group_name_H-M   'P 1'
#
loop_
_entity.id
_entity.type
_entity.pdbx_description
1 polymer ?
#
loop_
_entity_poly.entity_id
_entity_poly.type
_entity_poly.pdbx_seq_one_letter_code
_entity_poly.pdbx_strand_id
1 'polypeptide(L)'
;MFYLQAFSHSLLHALKNLFPIIAVVVFFQLLILQQIPENIFVMAAGLLIVAVGVALFLQGLELSIFPVGKSLSNQFARKGSVPVLLSFGFAMGFSAVVAEPALIAVAQQAEEISEGKIKALTLRILVAVSVGLVVALGVFRTIFGYPLQWLMIIGYIVVVIITWFAPPEIVGLAYDSGGVTTNIVTVPLIAALGIGLAASIRGRNPLLDGFGLVALAVMVPMITVQLYGIVVYSGAPADPVALPTEAQTGTVDQTPVLLGMLLDLAGMVRDVLPIIITILFFQYLVLRRGLTNPRKILFGFALVVLGLYAFVVGLKLGLFPIGTSMARQLMGMEGYIFVYLFAFMIGFATTMAEPALIAIGHQAEQAAAGTINGNAIRLIVAVGVAMGITLGVHRIISGDSIHHYIIGGYILVIVLTALAPRYIIPLAYDLGGVTTSEVTVPLVTALGIGLASSIEGRNVLIDGFGLIAFASIFPIVTVMSYAIIVEMLAKQRKTDP
;
A
#
# COMPACT_ATOMS: atom_id res chain seq x y z
N MET A 1 -6.70 9.36 32.26
CA MET A 1 -6.40 7.93 32.47
C MET A 1 -6.76 7.07 31.26
N PHE A 2 -8.00 7.16 30.73
CA PHE A 2 -8.43 6.39 29.54
C PHE A 2 -7.55 6.59 28.28
N TYR A 3 -7.21 7.83 27.92
CA TYR A 3 -6.36 8.10 26.74
C TYR A 3 -4.93 7.55 26.85
N LEU A 4 -4.34 7.54 28.06
CA LEU A 4 -3.01 6.97 28.29
C LEU A 4 -3.02 5.44 28.21
N GLN A 5 -4.07 4.79 28.72
CA GLN A 5 -4.23 3.34 28.58
C GLN A 5 -4.46 2.94 27.12
N ALA A 6 -5.30 3.68 26.39
CA ALA A 6 -5.51 3.47 24.96
C ALA A 6 -4.20 3.65 24.17
N PHE A 7 -3.45 4.73 24.43
CA PHE A 7 -2.15 4.95 23.79
C PHE A 7 -1.14 3.85 24.12
N SER A 8 -1.02 3.44 25.39
CA SER A 8 -0.12 2.36 25.79
C SER A 8 -0.48 1.04 25.11
N HIS A 9 -1.77 0.76 24.93
CA HIS A 9 -2.23 -0.41 24.20
C HIS A 9 -1.85 -0.33 22.72
N SER A 10 -2.09 0.81 22.07
CA SER A 10 -1.70 1.05 20.66
C SER A 10 -0.19 0.97 20.46
N LEU A 11 0.61 1.50 21.39
CA LEU A 11 2.07 1.44 21.35
C LEU A 11 2.58 0.00 21.49
N LEU A 12 2.03 -0.76 22.43
CA LEU A 12 2.41 -2.15 22.64
C LEU A 12 1.98 -3.01 21.44
N HIS A 13 0.85 -2.69 20.81
CA HIS A 13 0.45 -3.27 19.53
C HIS A 13 1.42 -2.94 18.40
N ALA A 14 1.81 -1.67 18.23
CA ALA A 14 2.76 -1.24 17.21
C ALA A 14 4.13 -1.93 17.39
N LEU A 15 4.63 -2.03 18.64
CA LEU A 15 5.87 -2.75 18.95
C LEU A 15 5.78 -4.24 18.63
N LYS A 16 4.66 -4.90 18.97
CA LYS A 16 4.42 -6.30 18.60
C LYS A 16 4.38 -6.51 17.09
N ASN A 17 3.81 -5.56 16.35
CA ASN A 17 3.78 -5.61 14.89
C ASN A 17 5.17 -5.40 14.29
N LEU A 18 6.01 -4.54 14.85
CA LEU A 18 7.39 -4.35 14.35
C LEU A 18 8.34 -5.50 14.76
N PHE A 19 8.00 -6.27 15.79
CA PHE A 19 8.86 -7.33 16.32
C PHE A 19 9.34 -8.34 15.28
N PRO A 20 8.50 -8.90 14.38
CA PRO A 20 8.96 -9.81 13.32
C PRO A 20 10.06 -9.20 12.44
N ILE A 21 9.93 -7.92 12.08
CA ILE A 21 10.90 -7.20 11.26
C ILE A 21 12.23 -7.07 12.02
N ILE A 22 12.16 -6.63 13.28
CA ILE A 22 13.33 -6.50 14.15
C ILE A 22 14.02 -7.86 14.33
N ALA A 23 13.26 -8.94 14.53
CA ALA A 23 13.79 -10.28 14.69
C ALA A 23 14.56 -10.75 13.46
N VAL A 24 14.05 -10.51 12.25
CA VAL A 24 14.76 -10.83 10.99
C VAL A 24 16.05 -10.02 10.89
N VAL A 25 16.00 -8.71 11.14
CA VAL A 25 17.19 -7.84 11.04
C VAL A 25 18.26 -8.26 12.04
N VAL A 26 17.89 -8.50 13.30
CA VAL A 26 18.83 -8.94 14.35
C VAL A 26 19.41 -10.32 14.03
N PHE A 27 18.60 -11.25 13.53
CA PHE A 27 19.06 -12.56 13.09
C PHE A 27 20.15 -12.46 12.03
N PHE A 28 19.93 -11.66 10.99
CA PHE A 28 20.92 -11.47 9.93
C PHE A 28 22.18 -10.73 10.42
N GLN A 29 22.02 -9.66 11.20
CA GLN A 29 23.15 -8.88 11.71
C GLN A 29 24.06 -9.71 12.64
N LEU A 30 23.48 -10.46 13.58
CA LEU A 30 24.24 -11.20 14.57
C LEU A 30 24.75 -12.56 14.07
N LEU A 31 23.92 -13.34 13.37
CA LEU A 31 24.27 -14.71 13.02
C LEU A 31 24.90 -14.84 11.64
N ILE A 32 24.51 -14.01 10.67
CA ILE A 32 24.94 -14.14 9.27
C ILE A 32 26.08 -13.18 8.95
N LEU A 33 25.86 -11.88 9.20
CA LEU A 33 26.83 -10.83 8.88
C LEU A 33 27.91 -10.69 9.95
N GLN A 34 27.61 -11.08 11.20
CA GLN A 34 28.49 -10.94 12.36
C GLN A 34 29.05 -9.52 12.52
N GLN A 35 28.24 -8.53 12.13
CA GLN A 35 28.58 -7.11 12.19
C GLN A 35 27.57 -6.39 13.06
N ILE A 36 28.05 -5.38 13.80
CA ILE A 36 27.18 -4.44 14.49
C ILE A 36 27.06 -3.22 13.56
N PRO A 37 25.85 -2.83 13.14
CA PRO A 37 25.69 -1.62 12.35
C PRO A 37 26.25 -0.41 13.10
N GLU A 38 27.04 0.41 12.42
CA GLU A 38 27.65 1.62 13.01
C GLU A 38 26.58 2.56 13.62
N ASN A 39 25.37 2.55 13.06
CA ASN A 39 24.25 3.40 13.47
C ASN A 39 23.15 2.65 14.23
N ILE A 40 23.47 1.57 14.97
CA ILE A 40 22.46 0.76 15.68
C ILE A 40 21.58 1.59 16.63
N PHE A 41 22.15 2.58 17.33
CA PHE A 41 21.39 3.45 18.23
C PHE A 41 20.41 4.35 17.47
N VAL A 42 20.82 4.88 16.32
CA VAL A 42 19.97 5.71 15.46
C VAL A 42 18.84 4.87 14.87
N MET A 43 19.14 3.66 14.40
CA MET A 43 18.13 2.76 13.85
C MET A 43 17.14 2.29 14.92
N ALA A 44 17.61 1.95 16.13
CA ALA A 44 16.76 1.57 17.24
C ALA A 44 15.87 2.73 17.70
N ALA A 45 16.43 3.95 17.80
CA ALA A 45 15.66 5.16 18.07
C ALA A 45 14.63 5.42 16.96
N GLY A 46 15.03 5.27 15.69
CA GLY A 46 14.15 5.37 14.53
C GLY A 46 12.98 4.40 14.59
N LEU A 47 13.24 3.11 14.87
CA LEU A 47 12.20 2.09 15.07
C LEU A 47 11.26 2.39 16.23
N LEU A 48 11.77 2.93 17.34
CA LEU A 48 10.94 3.36 18.46
C LEU A 48 10.05 4.55 18.07
N ILE A 49 10.61 5.51 17.34
CA ILE A 49 9.87 6.64 16.78
C ILE A 49 8.78 6.15 15.81
N VAL A 50 9.06 5.15 14.96
CA VAL A 50 8.05 4.49 14.11
C VAL A 50 6.93 3.92 14.95
N ALA A 51 7.26 3.15 16.01
CA ALA A 51 6.25 2.56 16.88
C ALA A 51 5.34 3.60 17.55
N VAL A 52 5.94 4.70 18.04
CA VAL A 52 5.20 5.82 18.62
C VAL A 52 4.35 6.54 17.55
N GLY A 53 4.92 6.78 16.38
CA GLY A 53 4.25 7.42 15.25
C GLY A 53 3.01 6.65 14.80
N VAL A 54 3.16 5.34 14.55
CA VAL A 54 2.05 4.44 14.21
C VAL A 54 0.98 4.44 15.31
N ALA A 55 1.36 4.39 16.59
CA ALA A 55 0.41 4.39 17.69
C ALA A 55 -0.41 5.70 17.77
N LEU A 56 0.25 6.85 17.64
CA LEU A 56 -0.42 8.16 17.61
C LEU A 56 -1.32 8.30 16.38
N PHE A 57 -0.82 7.88 15.22
CA PHE A 57 -1.53 7.95 13.95
C PHE A 57 -2.81 7.10 13.98
N LEU A 58 -2.70 5.82 14.34
CA LEU A 58 -3.85 4.91 14.47
C LEU A 58 -4.88 5.43 15.48
N GLN A 59 -4.42 5.91 16.64
CA GLN A 59 -5.32 6.50 17.63
C GLN A 59 -6.00 7.77 17.10
N GLY A 60 -5.28 8.60 16.34
CA GLY A 60 -5.83 9.77 15.66
C GLY A 60 -6.95 9.40 14.69
N LEU A 61 -6.75 8.37 13.88
CA LEU A 61 -7.74 7.86 12.91
C LEU A 61 -9.01 7.34 13.59
N GLU A 62 -8.87 6.57 14.66
CA GLU A 62 -10.00 6.03 15.43
C GLU A 62 -10.83 7.13 16.08
N LEU A 63 -10.20 8.24 16.48
CA LEU A 63 -10.88 9.37 17.12
C LEU A 63 -11.52 10.34 16.13
N SER A 64 -11.04 10.38 14.87
CA SER A 64 -11.42 11.38 13.86
C SER A 64 -12.08 10.77 12.62
N ILE A 65 -11.31 10.08 11.77
CA ILE A 65 -11.72 9.68 10.41
C ILE A 65 -12.65 8.46 10.42
N PHE A 66 -12.33 7.41 11.19
CA PHE A 66 -13.11 6.16 11.16
C PHE A 66 -14.57 6.31 11.62
N PRO A 67 -14.88 7.00 12.74
CA PRO A 67 -16.27 7.19 13.17
C PRO A 67 -17.08 7.98 12.13
N VAL A 68 -16.45 8.98 11.52
CA VAL A 68 -17.09 9.80 10.50
C VAL A 68 -17.38 8.95 9.26
N GLY A 69 -16.38 8.26 8.71
CA GLY A 69 -16.55 7.36 7.56
C GLY A 69 -17.65 6.32 7.75
N LYS A 70 -17.68 5.64 8.91
CA LYS A 70 -18.73 4.64 9.24
C LYS A 70 -20.12 5.27 9.33
N SER A 71 -20.23 6.45 9.95
CA SER A 71 -21.50 7.18 10.05
C SER A 71 -22.02 7.65 8.68
N LEU A 72 -21.11 8.06 7.79
CA LEU A 72 -21.43 8.52 6.43
C LEU A 72 -21.94 7.36 5.58
N SER A 73 -21.23 6.23 5.57
CA SER A 73 -21.63 5.01 4.83
C SER A 73 -23.04 4.54 5.21
N ASN A 74 -23.32 4.43 6.51
CA ASN A 74 -24.65 4.04 7.01
C ASN A 74 -25.77 5.02 6.61
N GLN A 75 -25.46 6.31 6.53
CA GLN A 75 -26.42 7.34 6.16
C GLN A 75 -26.69 7.37 4.66
N PHE A 76 -25.66 7.20 3.83
CA PHE A 76 -25.84 7.13 2.38
C PHE A 76 -26.59 5.88 1.94
N ALA A 77 -26.33 4.73 2.59
CA ALA A 77 -27.12 3.51 2.39
C ALA A 77 -28.62 3.72 2.64
N ARG A 78 -28.99 4.59 3.60
CA ARG A 78 -30.39 4.94 3.89
C ARG A 78 -30.97 5.99 2.95
N LYS A 79 -30.16 6.93 2.45
CA LYS A 79 -30.61 8.08 1.65
C LYS A 79 -30.84 7.72 0.18
N GLY A 80 -30.25 6.62 -0.32
CA GLY A 80 -30.57 6.01 -1.62
C GLY A 80 -30.13 6.77 -2.88
N SER A 81 -29.40 7.89 -2.77
CA SER A 81 -28.96 8.66 -3.94
C SER A 81 -27.63 8.14 -4.49
N VAL A 82 -27.69 7.45 -5.63
CA VAL A 82 -26.52 6.89 -6.32
C VAL A 82 -25.47 7.97 -6.66
N PRO A 83 -25.81 9.13 -7.27
CA PRO A 83 -24.80 10.14 -7.61
C PRO A 83 -24.03 10.68 -6.40
N VAL A 84 -24.70 10.80 -5.25
CA VAL A 84 -24.08 11.26 -4.01
C VAL A 84 -23.13 10.20 -3.43
N LEU A 85 -23.49 8.92 -3.53
CA LEU A 85 -22.65 7.83 -3.10
C LEU A 85 -21.40 7.69 -3.99
N LEU A 86 -21.56 7.88 -5.31
CA LEU A 86 -20.47 7.88 -6.26
C LEU A 86 -19.51 9.05 -6.05
N SER A 87 -20.04 10.27 -5.86
CA SER A 87 -19.20 11.45 -5.59
C SER A 87 -18.49 11.34 -4.24
N PHE A 88 -19.14 10.75 -3.24
CA PHE A 88 -18.51 10.44 -1.96
C PHE A 88 -17.37 9.42 -2.12
N GLY A 89 -17.60 8.32 -2.82
CA GLY A 89 -16.57 7.33 -3.14
C GLY A 89 -15.38 7.95 -3.87
N PHE A 90 -15.65 8.78 -4.87
CA PHE A 90 -14.62 9.54 -5.61
C PHE A 90 -13.79 10.43 -4.69
N ALA A 91 -14.45 11.31 -3.93
CA ALA A 91 -13.75 12.29 -3.10
C ALA A 91 -12.95 11.61 -1.98
N MET A 92 -13.48 10.53 -1.41
CA MET A 92 -12.76 9.75 -0.39
C MET A 92 -11.54 9.05 -0.98
N GLY A 93 -11.69 8.36 -2.13
CA GLY A 93 -10.56 7.70 -2.81
C GLY A 93 -9.48 8.71 -3.22
N PHE A 94 -9.88 9.82 -3.83
CA PHE A 94 -8.97 10.89 -4.22
C PHE A 94 -8.22 11.46 -3.00
N SER A 95 -8.94 11.93 -1.99
CA SER A 95 -8.32 12.64 -0.87
C SER A 95 -7.43 11.76 -0.01
N ALA A 96 -7.79 10.49 0.14
CA ALA A 96 -6.98 9.56 0.91
C ALA A 96 -5.65 9.23 0.20
N VAL A 97 -5.66 9.14 -1.13
CA VAL A 97 -4.46 8.86 -1.92
C VAL A 97 -3.58 10.09 -2.10
N VAL A 98 -4.14 11.30 -2.24
CA VAL A 98 -3.33 12.54 -2.25
C VAL A 98 -2.53 12.68 -0.96
N ALA A 99 -3.16 12.31 0.17
CA ALA A 99 -2.58 12.37 1.50
C ALA A 99 -1.68 11.17 1.85
N GLU A 100 -1.43 10.27 0.89
CA GLU A 100 -0.78 8.99 1.18
C GLU A 100 0.74 9.15 1.38
N PRO A 101 1.28 8.88 2.58
CA PRO A 101 2.70 9.10 2.88
C PRO A 101 3.63 8.22 2.05
N ALA A 102 3.25 6.96 1.82
CA ALA A 102 4.06 6.04 1.04
C ALA A 102 4.13 6.48 -0.43
N LEU A 103 3.02 7.01 -0.97
CA LEU A 103 2.96 7.56 -2.33
C LEU A 103 3.78 8.85 -2.44
N ILE A 104 3.76 9.70 -1.42
CA ILE A 104 4.60 10.90 -1.34
C ILE A 104 6.07 10.51 -1.44
N ALA A 105 6.50 9.55 -0.61
CA ALA A 105 7.89 9.10 -0.57
C ALA A 105 8.33 8.48 -1.91
N VAL A 106 7.52 7.59 -2.49
CA VAL A 106 7.82 6.95 -3.78
C VAL A 106 7.86 7.97 -4.91
N ALA A 107 6.94 8.95 -4.92
CA ALA A 107 6.91 10.00 -5.93
C ALA A 107 8.12 10.94 -5.84
N GLN A 108 8.56 11.31 -4.63
CA GLN A 108 9.78 12.08 -4.40
C GLN A 108 11.01 11.32 -4.86
N GLN A 109 11.11 10.04 -4.51
CA GLN A 109 12.22 9.18 -4.91
C GLN A 109 12.27 8.99 -6.43
N ALA A 110 11.11 8.87 -7.09
CA ALA A 110 11.03 8.84 -8.54
C ALA A 110 11.48 10.18 -9.19
N GLU A 111 11.12 11.32 -8.61
CA GLU A 111 11.56 12.64 -9.10
C GLU A 111 13.08 12.81 -8.99
N GLU A 112 13.66 12.45 -7.84
CA GLU A 112 15.10 12.49 -7.61
C GLU A 112 15.87 11.58 -8.57
N ILE A 113 15.44 10.32 -8.71
CA ILE A 113 16.13 9.33 -9.53
C ILE A 113 15.94 9.60 -11.04
N SER A 114 14.83 10.23 -11.43
CA SER A 114 14.55 10.60 -12.83
C SER A 114 15.10 11.97 -13.25
N GLU A 115 15.89 12.62 -12.38
CA GLU A 115 16.45 13.96 -12.62
C GLU A 115 15.37 15.00 -12.97
N GLY A 116 14.21 14.91 -12.32
CA GLY A 116 13.10 15.85 -12.52
C GLY A 116 12.22 15.59 -13.74
N LYS A 117 12.48 14.52 -14.53
CA LYS A 117 11.59 14.13 -15.63
C LYS A 117 10.20 13.74 -15.13
N ILE A 118 10.14 13.00 -14.03
CA ILE A 118 8.90 12.64 -13.33
C ILE A 118 8.68 13.65 -12.21
N LYS A 119 7.61 14.44 -12.29
CA LYS A 119 7.27 15.40 -11.22
C LYS A 119 6.44 14.71 -10.15
N ALA A 120 6.90 14.72 -8.89
CA ALA A 120 6.24 14.01 -7.79
C ALA A 120 4.78 14.47 -7.60
N LEU A 121 4.52 15.78 -7.68
CA LEU A 121 3.17 16.33 -7.53
C LEU A 121 2.24 15.86 -8.65
N THR A 122 2.71 15.85 -9.89
CA THR A 122 1.93 15.40 -11.05
C THR A 122 1.58 13.92 -10.92
N LEU A 123 2.56 13.09 -10.56
CA LEU A 123 2.35 11.67 -10.31
C LEU A 123 1.32 11.44 -9.21
N ARG A 124 1.45 12.13 -8.07
CA ARG A 124 0.50 12.04 -6.94
C ARG A 124 -0.93 12.39 -7.32
N ILE A 125 -1.14 13.52 -7.99
CA ILE A 125 -2.50 13.97 -8.38
C ILE A 125 -3.10 12.99 -9.39
N LEU A 126 -2.30 12.54 -10.36
CA LEU A 126 -2.75 11.61 -11.39
C LEU A 126 -3.19 10.26 -10.79
N VAL A 127 -2.39 9.71 -9.88
CA VAL A 127 -2.72 8.49 -9.14
C VAL A 127 -3.98 8.70 -8.29
N ALA A 128 -4.10 9.83 -7.58
CA ALA A 128 -5.27 10.12 -6.77
C ALA A 128 -6.57 10.27 -7.57
N VAL A 129 -6.54 10.96 -8.72
CA VAL A 129 -7.71 11.08 -9.61
C VAL A 129 -8.13 9.71 -10.12
N SER A 130 -7.15 8.89 -10.53
CA SER A 130 -7.36 7.52 -10.98
C SER A 130 -8.05 6.66 -9.91
N VAL A 131 -7.55 6.68 -8.67
CA VAL A 131 -8.18 5.97 -7.54
C VAL A 131 -9.58 6.51 -7.23
N GLY A 132 -9.77 7.84 -7.20
CA GLY A 132 -11.10 8.41 -6.99
C GLY A 132 -12.12 7.90 -8.01
N LEU A 133 -11.77 7.94 -9.31
CA LEU A 133 -12.66 7.46 -10.38
C LEU A 133 -12.98 5.97 -10.23
N VAL A 134 -11.98 5.14 -9.94
CA VAL A 134 -12.21 3.70 -9.85
C VAL A 134 -12.94 3.31 -8.57
N VAL A 135 -12.76 4.02 -7.45
CA VAL A 135 -13.54 3.77 -6.24
C VAL A 135 -15.02 4.10 -6.50
N ALA A 136 -15.32 5.18 -7.23
CA ALA A 136 -16.68 5.47 -7.67
C ALA A 136 -17.23 4.36 -8.59
N LEU A 137 -16.43 3.88 -9.57
CA LEU A 137 -16.82 2.75 -10.41
C LEU A 137 -17.04 1.47 -9.59
N GLY A 138 -16.24 1.23 -8.57
CA GLY A 138 -16.38 0.12 -7.65
C GLY A 138 -17.67 0.19 -6.83
N VAL A 139 -18.00 1.37 -6.30
CA VAL A 139 -19.29 1.62 -5.64
C VAL A 139 -20.45 1.37 -6.60
N PHE A 140 -20.35 1.88 -7.83
CA PHE A 140 -21.33 1.61 -8.89
C PHE A 140 -21.48 0.09 -9.11
N ARG A 141 -20.37 -0.63 -9.26
CA ARG A 141 -20.33 -2.08 -9.41
C ARG A 141 -21.05 -2.80 -8.27
N THR A 142 -20.80 -2.45 -7.00
CA THR A 142 -21.47 -3.07 -5.85
C THR A 142 -22.99 -2.83 -5.85
N ILE A 143 -23.47 -1.67 -6.30
CA ILE A 143 -24.91 -1.38 -6.42
C ILE A 143 -25.56 -2.27 -7.48
N PHE A 144 -25.00 -2.26 -8.70
CA PHE A 144 -25.58 -2.94 -9.85
C PHE A 144 -25.28 -4.44 -9.89
N GLY A 145 -24.29 -4.91 -9.14
CA GLY A 145 -23.98 -6.34 -9.02
C GLY A 145 -23.11 -6.89 -10.13
N TYR A 146 -22.29 -6.05 -10.74
CA TYR A 146 -21.37 -6.54 -11.76
C TYR A 146 -20.27 -7.40 -11.10
N PRO A 147 -19.97 -8.59 -11.63
CA PRO A 147 -18.97 -9.47 -11.04
C PRO A 147 -17.57 -8.88 -11.19
N LEU A 148 -16.76 -8.92 -10.12
CA LEU A 148 -15.40 -8.36 -10.12
C LEU A 148 -14.51 -8.95 -11.21
N GLN A 149 -14.63 -10.28 -11.40
CA GLN A 149 -13.73 -11.06 -12.25
C GLN A 149 -13.54 -10.45 -13.65
N TRP A 150 -14.63 -9.92 -14.25
CA TRP A 150 -14.56 -9.34 -15.59
C TRP A 150 -13.82 -8.01 -15.59
N LEU A 151 -14.01 -7.18 -14.56
CA LEU A 151 -13.27 -5.92 -14.43
C LEU A 151 -11.78 -6.17 -14.23
N MET A 152 -11.40 -7.17 -13.43
CA MET A 152 -9.99 -7.50 -13.21
C MET A 152 -9.36 -8.12 -14.45
N ILE A 153 -10.02 -9.06 -15.12
CA ILE A 153 -9.49 -9.69 -16.34
C ILE A 153 -9.29 -8.62 -17.42
N ILE A 154 -10.31 -7.81 -17.71
CA ILE A 154 -10.22 -6.76 -18.73
C ILE A 154 -9.16 -5.74 -18.34
N GLY A 155 -9.16 -5.29 -17.08
CA GLY A 155 -8.21 -4.29 -16.61
C GLY A 155 -6.75 -4.78 -16.66
N TYR A 156 -6.47 -6.03 -16.25
CA TYR A 156 -5.10 -6.57 -16.36
C TYR A 156 -4.67 -6.86 -17.79
N ILE A 157 -5.59 -7.25 -18.69
CA ILE A 157 -5.29 -7.33 -20.13
C ILE A 157 -4.87 -5.94 -20.63
N VAL A 158 -5.61 -4.89 -20.27
CA VAL A 158 -5.26 -3.51 -20.63
C VAL A 158 -3.91 -3.10 -20.06
N VAL A 159 -3.64 -3.40 -18.78
CA VAL A 159 -2.35 -3.15 -18.13
C VAL A 159 -1.20 -3.82 -18.90
N VAL A 160 -1.34 -5.11 -19.22
CA VAL A 160 -0.33 -5.88 -19.97
C VAL A 160 -0.10 -5.32 -21.37
N ILE A 161 -1.18 -4.95 -22.09
CA ILE A 161 -1.07 -4.35 -23.43
C ILE A 161 -0.31 -3.03 -23.36
N ILE A 162 -0.66 -2.14 -22.42
CA ILE A 162 -0.02 -0.83 -22.29
C ILE A 162 1.44 -0.99 -21.87
N THR A 163 1.77 -1.98 -21.04
CA THR A 163 3.15 -2.26 -20.60
C THR A 163 4.08 -2.53 -21.78
N TRP A 164 3.58 -3.11 -22.88
CA TRP A 164 4.38 -3.31 -24.10
C TRP A 164 4.81 -1.99 -24.76
N PHE A 165 4.02 -0.93 -24.59
CA PHE A 165 4.29 0.39 -25.16
C PHE A 165 4.93 1.35 -24.15
N ALA A 166 4.98 0.98 -22.86
CA ALA A 166 5.48 1.83 -21.80
C ALA A 166 7.03 1.85 -21.78
N PRO A 167 7.66 3.01 -21.51
CA PRO A 167 9.10 3.10 -21.33
C PRO A 167 9.57 2.26 -20.12
N PRO A 168 10.72 1.57 -20.23
CA PRO A 168 11.22 0.69 -19.16
C PRO A 168 11.46 1.43 -17.83
N GLU A 169 11.75 2.73 -17.88
CA GLU A 169 11.96 3.60 -16.71
C GLU A 169 10.69 3.78 -15.87
N ILE A 170 9.51 3.71 -16.50
CA ILE A 170 8.23 3.92 -15.81
C ILE A 170 7.58 2.61 -15.40
N VAL A 171 7.83 1.51 -16.10
CA VAL A 171 7.13 0.24 -15.87
C VAL A 171 7.19 -0.18 -14.39
N GLY A 172 8.40 -0.24 -13.81
CA GLY A 172 8.56 -0.58 -12.39
C GLY A 172 7.80 0.37 -11.46
N LEU A 173 7.96 1.68 -11.67
CA LEU A 173 7.29 2.71 -10.88
C LEU A 173 5.76 2.64 -11.00
N ALA A 174 5.23 2.35 -12.17
CA ALA A 174 3.79 2.29 -12.40
C ALA A 174 3.12 1.13 -11.65
N TYR A 175 3.76 -0.05 -11.67
CA TYR A 175 3.27 -1.19 -10.93
C TYR A 175 3.38 -0.99 -9.42
N ASP A 176 4.49 -0.42 -8.95
CA ASP A 176 4.66 -0.08 -7.54
C ASP A 176 3.63 0.97 -7.11
N SER A 177 3.44 2.03 -7.89
CA SER A 177 2.47 3.10 -7.59
C SER A 177 1.06 2.58 -7.36
N GLY A 178 0.63 1.54 -8.10
CA GLY A 178 -0.65 0.87 -7.87
C GLY A 178 -0.74 0.28 -6.46
N GLY A 179 0.24 -0.53 -6.08
CA GLY A 179 0.33 -1.13 -4.74
C GLY A 179 0.52 -0.09 -3.62
N VAL A 180 1.08 1.07 -3.91
CA VAL A 180 1.31 2.11 -2.89
C VAL A 180 0.03 2.88 -2.52
N THR A 181 -1.05 2.77 -3.31
CA THR A 181 -2.30 3.51 -3.05
C THR A 181 -3.13 2.96 -1.88
N THR A 182 -2.75 1.81 -1.33
CA THR A 182 -3.51 1.04 -0.33
C THR A 182 -2.96 1.25 1.07
N ASN A 183 -3.47 2.27 1.74
CA ASN A 183 -3.00 2.64 3.08
C ASN A 183 -3.85 2.09 4.22
N ILE A 184 -3.32 2.19 5.44
CA ILE A 184 -3.94 1.66 6.67
C ILE A 184 -5.28 2.33 7.00
N VAL A 185 -5.55 3.53 6.45
CA VAL A 185 -6.81 4.26 6.62
C VAL A 185 -7.85 3.81 5.59
N THR A 186 -7.43 3.69 4.34
CA THR A 186 -8.24 3.64 3.14
C THR A 186 -8.70 2.23 2.89
N VAL A 187 -7.83 1.25 3.10
CA VAL A 187 -8.16 -0.16 2.90
C VAL A 187 -9.31 -0.61 3.80
N PRO A 188 -9.26 -0.46 5.15
CA PRO A 188 -10.39 -0.86 6.00
C PRO A 188 -11.65 -0.05 5.72
N LEU A 189 -11.50 1.23 5.32
CA LEU A 189 -12.63 2.11 5.07
C LEU A 189 -13.34 1.81 3.74
N ILE A 190 -12.60 1.60 2.66
CA ILE A 190 -13.11 1.21 1.34
C ILE A 190 -13.72 -0.19 1.44
N ALA A 191 -13.05 -1.14 2.10
CA ALA A 191 -13.60 -2.47 2.35
C ALA A 191 -14.89 -2.39 3.18
N ALA A 192 -14.91 -1.62 4.27
CA ALA A 192 -16.12 -1.42 5.07
C ALA A 192 -17.24 -0.71 4.30
N LEU A 193 -16.92 0.21 3.39
CA LEU A 193 -17.89 0.85 2.49
C LEU A 193 -18.51 -0.19 1.56
N GLY A 194 -17.69 -1.03 0.91
CA GLY A 194 -18.18 -2.09 0.03
C GLY A 194 -19.01 -3.13 0.74
N ILE A 195 -18.50 -3.69 1.84
CA ILE A 195 -19.20 -4.67 2.69
C ILE A 195 -20.49 -4.08 3.25
N GLY A 196 -20.44 -2.84 3.77
CA GLY A 196 -21.60 -2.16 4.34
C GLY A 196 -22.68 -1.86 3.30
N LEU A 197 -22.27 -1.44 2.10
CA LEU A 197 -23.19 -1.21 0.99
C LEU A 197 -23.83 -2.52 0.52
N ALA A 198 -23.03 -3.57 0.30
CA ALA A 198 -23.52 -4.88 -0.07
C ALA A 198 -24.48 -5.45 0.99
N ALA A 199 -24.17 -5.34 2.29
CA ALA A 199 -25.06 -5.78 3.36
C ALA A 199 -26.38 -5.00 3.43
N SER A 200 -26.40 -3.75 2.96
CA SER A 200 -27.59 -2.89 2.97
C SER A 200 -28.54 -3.12 1.79
N ILE A 201 -28.08 -3.81 0.74
CA ILE A 201 -28.84 -4.04 -0.50
C ILE A 201 -29.40 -5.47 -0.49
N ARG A 202 -30.72 -5.60 -0.64
CA ARG A 202 -31.38 -6.92 -0.69
C ARG A 202 -30.84 -7.76 -1.85
N GLY A 203 -30.49 -9.01 -1.58
CA GLY A 203 -30.02 -9.97 -2.59
C GLY A 203 -28.52 -9.90 -2.90
N ARG A 204 -27.76 -9.01 -2.24
CA ARG A 204 -26.29 -8.95 -2.34
C ARG A 204 -25.62 -9.81 -1.29
N ASN A 205 -24.47 -10.34 -1.65
CA ASN A 205 -23.62 -11.10 -0.73
C ASN A 205 -22.39 -10.24 -0.36
N PRO A 206 -22.19 -9.89 0.92
CA PRO A 206 -21.07 -9.04 1.34
C PRO A 206 -19.68 -9.56 0.94
N LEU A 207 -19.48 -10.89 0.90
CA LEU A 207 -18.20 -11.48 0.52
C LEU A 207 -17.94 -11.37 -0.99
N LEU A 208 -18.98 -11.55 -1.82
CA LEU A 208 -18.89 -11.52 -3.28
C LEU A 208 -18.94 -10.10 -3.87
N ASP A 209 -19.85 -9.27 -3.35
CA ASP A 209 -20.17 -7.95 -3.89
C ASP A 209 -19.50 -6.80 -3.13
N GLY A 210 -19.13 -7.03 -1.86
CA GLY A 210 -18.53 -6.01 -0.99
C GLY A 210 -17.01 -5.91 -1.09
N PHE A 211 -16.32 -7.02 -1.36
CA PHE A 211 -14.88 -7.03 -1.65
C PHE A 211 -14.59 -6.75 -3.14
N GLY A 212 -13.33 -6.41 -3.43
CA GLY A 212 -12.82 -6.09 -4.76
C GLY A 212 -12.68 -4.60 -5.04
N LEU A 213 -13.04 -3.74 -4.09
CA LEU A 213 -12.87 -2.29 -4.25
C LEU A 213 -11.41 -1.87 -4.12
N VAL A 214 -10.68 -2.53 -3.23
CA VAL A 214 -9.24 -2.26 -3.01
C VAL A 214 -8.45 -2.73 -4.22
N ALA A 215 -8.80 -3.89 -4.77
CA ALA A 215 -8.24 -4.41 -6.01
C ALA A 215 -8.31 -3.43 -7.18
N LEU A 216 -9.48 -2.80 -7.36
CA LEU A 216 -9.70 -1.81 -8.40
C LEU A 216 -8.85 -0.56 -8.18
N ALA A 217 -8.73 -0.11 -6.93
CA ALA A 217 -7.89 1.01 -6.53
C ALA A 217 -6.39 0.76 -6.81
N VAL A 218 -5.93 -0.49 -6.77
CA VAL A 218 -4.55 -0.85 -7.12
C VAL A 218 -4.32 -0.92 -8.62
N MET A 219 -5.27 -1.50 -9.37
CA MET A 219 -5.09 -1.80 -10.79
C MET A 219 -5.13 -0.57 -11.70
N VAL A 220 -6.06 0.37 -11.49
CA VAL A 220 -6.26 1.49 -12.44
C VAL A 220 -5.13 2.53 -12.39
N PRO A 221 -4.52 2.85 -11.23
CA PRO A 221 -3.32 3.69 -11.21
C PRO A 221 -2.17 3.12 -12.02
N MET A 222 -2.01 1.79 -12.11
CA MET A 222 -0.97 1.18 -12.96
C MET A 222 -1.14 1.61 -14.42
N ILE A 223 -2.39 1.63 -14.90
CA ILE A 223 -2.72 2.09 -16.26
C ILE A 223 -2.37 3.57 -16.41
N THR A 224 -2.83 4.41 -15.47
CA THR A 224 -2.67 5.86 -15.58
C THR A 224 -1.20 6.27 -15.51
N VAL A 225 -0.39 5.64 -14.64
CA VAL A 225 1.05 5.95 -14.52
C VAL A 225 1.83 5.46 -15.73
N GLN A 226 1.48 4.31 -16.32
CA GLN A 226 2.09 3.87 -17.58
C GLN A 226 1.81 4.85 -18.72
N LEU A 227 0.55 5.29 -18.86
CA LEU A 227 0.18 6.30 -19.86
C LEU A 227 0.91 7.63 -19.63
N TYR A 228 1.06 8.05 -18.36
CA TYR A 228 1.86 9.21 -18.00
C TYR A 228 3.32 9.06 -18.45
N GLY A 229 3.93 7.90 -18.20
CA GLY A 229 5.28 7.63 -18.65
C GLY A 229 5.44 7.65 -20.16
N ILE A 230 4.49 7.06 -20.90
CA ILE A 230 4.48 7.15 -22.36
C ILE A 230 4.51 8.62 -22.78
N VAL A 231 3.67 9.48 -22.20
CA VAL A 231 3.66 10.90 -22.55
C VAL A 231 4.98 11.60 -22.20
N VAL A 232 5.48 11.41 -20.96
CA VAL A 232 6.71 12.07 -20.47
C VAL A 232 7.95 11.68 -21.27
N TYR A 233 8.05 10.42 -21.70
CA TYR A 233 9.22 9.90 -22.41
C TYR A 233 9.03 9.83 -23.95
N SER A 234 7.82 10.12 -24.48
CA SER A 234 7.55 10.23 -25.93
C SER A 234 7.86 11.61 -26.53
N GLY A 235 7.99 12.65 -25.69
CA GLY A 235 8.28 14.00 -26.12
C GLY A 235 9.77 14.24 -26.40
N ALA A 236 10.06 15.17 -27.31
CA ALA A 236 11.39 15.77 -27.54
C ALA A 236 12.10 16.07 -26.21
N PRO A 237 13.45 16.05 -26.14
CA PRO A 237 14.18 16.27 -24.90
C PRO A 237 13.56 17.46 -24.21
N ALA A 238 13.08 17.25 -22.98
CA ALA A 238 12.52 18.33 -22.19
C ALA A 238 13.47 19.52 -22.36
N ASP A 239 12.95 20.67 -22.79
CA ASP A 239 13.70 21.92 -22.69
C ASP A 239 14.41 21.84 -21.36
N PRO A 240 15.74 22.04 -21.28
CA PRO A 240 16.41 22.09 -20.00
C PRO A 240 15.62 23.09 -19.19
N VAL A 241 14.77 22.58 -18.30
CA VAL A 241 13.94 23.39 -17.46
C VAL A 241 15.02 24.13 -16.69
N ALA A 242 15.11 25.43 -16.93
CA ALA A 242 15.90 26.29 -16.07
C ALA A 242 15.45 25.86 -14.69
N LEU A 243 16.36 25.18 -13.98
CA LEU A 243 16.16 24.77 -12.61
C LEU A 243 15.48 25.98 -11.96
N PRO A 244 14.40 25.81 -11.20
CA PRO A 244 14.16 26.76 -10.13
C PRO A 244 15.46 26.77 -9.32
N THR A 245 16.33 27.74 -9.64
CA THR A 245 17.40 28.16 -8.76
C THR A 245 16.63 28.67 -7.56
N GLU A 246 16.69 27.89 -6.47
CA GLU A 246 15.86 27.90 -5.25
C GLU A 246 14.74 26.84 -5.28
N ALA A 247 14.78 25.73 -4.54
CA ALA A 247 15.60 25.29 -3.40
C ALA A 247 15.50 23.74 -3.29
N GLN A 248 16.45 22.93 -2.81
CA GLN A 248 17.57 23.15 -1.90
C GLN A 248 18.78 22.34 -2.38
N THR A 249 19.84 23.06 -2.72
CA THR A 249 21.22 22.61 -2.61
C THR A 249 21.45 22.04 -1.20
N GLY A 250 22.39 21.11 -1.07
CA GLY A 250 23.02 20.77 0.20
C GLY A 250 23.80 21.96 0.78
N THR A 251 23.11 23.03 1.14
CA THR A 251 23.50 23.89 2.25
C THR A 251 23.04 23.18 3.50
N VAL A 252 23.94 22.94 4.45
CA VAL A 252 23.57 22.70 5.85
C VAL A 252 22.59 23.80 6.20
N ASP A 253 21.30 23.47 6.23
CA ASP A 253 20.23 24.44 6.30
C ASP A 253 20.42 25.15 7.66
N GLN A 254 20.88 26.40 7.62
CA GLN A 254 20.98 27.27 8.79
C GLN A 254 19.58 27.67 9.30
N THR A 255 18.52 27.03 8.78
CA THR A 255 17.23 27.00 9.45
C THR A 255 17.43 26.46 10.86
N PRO A 256 17.03 27.22 11.89
CA PRO A 256 16.97 26.67 13.24
C PRO A 256 16.20 25.35 13.20
N VAL A 257 16.72 24.31 13.85
CA VAL A 257 16.11 22.96 13.85
C VAL A 257 14.61 23.02 14.13
N LEU A 258 14.20 23.91 15.03
CA LEU A 258 12.81 24.16 15.37
C LEU A 258 11.97 24.68 14.19
N LEU A 259 12.53 25.57 13.37
CA LEU A 259 11.85 26.12 12.20
C LEU A 259 11.69 25.06 11.11
N GLY A 260 12.72 24.25 10.87
CA GLY A 260 12.63 23.10 9.95
C GLY A 260 11.52 22.12 10.37
N MET A 261 11.49 21.74 11.66
CA MET A 261 10.43 20.87 12.19
C MET A 261 9.02 21.49 12.04
N LEU A 262 8.87 22.81 12.24
CA LEU A 262 7.59 23.50 12.07
C LEU A 262 7.15 23.56 10.60
N LEU A 263 8.09 23.75 9.67
CA LEU A 263 7.81 23.75 8.24
C LEU A 263 7.40 22.35 7.76
N ASP A 264 8.10 21.31 8.20
CA ASP A 264 7.74 19.92 7.90
C ASP A 264 6.34 19.58 8.46
N LEU A 265 6.05 20.00 9.70
CA LEU A 265 4.73 19.81 10.30
C LEU A 265 3.65 20.55 9.51
N ALA A 266 3.91 21.76 9.02
CA ALA A 266 3.00 22.51 8.16
C ALA A 266 2.77 21.79 6.82
N GLY A 267 3.82 21.17 6.25
CA GLY A 267 3.72 20.28 5.09
C GLY A 267 2.77 19.10 5.35
N MET A 268 2.93 18.42 6.48
CA MET A 268 2.06 17.29 6.86
C MET A 268 0.60 17.72 7.07
N VAL A 269 0.37 18.91 7.65
CA VAL A 269 -0.99 19.48 7.74
C VAL A 269 -1.58 19.69 6.34
N ARG A 270 -0.79 20.23 5.40
CA ARG A 270 -1.23 20.41 4.00
C ARG A 270 -1.52 19.07 3.34
N ASP A 271 -0.75 18.02 3.61
CA ASP A 271 -0.97 16.70 3.04
C ASP A 271 -2.25 16.03 3.57
N VAL A 272 -2.62 16.24 4.84
CA VAL A 272 -3.85 15.69 5.45
C VAL A 272 -5.10 16.53 5.14
N LEU A 273 -4.92 17.80 4.75
CA LEU A 273 -5.99 18.76 4.48
C LEU A 273 -7.07 18.26 3.49
N PRO A 274 -6.76 17.58 2.37
CA PRO A 274 -7.77 17.07 1.43
C PRO A 274 -8.78 16.13 2.09
N ILE A 275 -8.33 15.27 3.01
CA ILE A 275 -9.20 14.36 3.76
C ILE A 275 -10.16 15.17 4.65
N ILE A 276 -9.63 16.15 5.38
CA ILE A 276 -10.41 17.03 6.26
C ILE A 276 -11.48 17.76 5.44
N ILE A 277 -11.09 18.39 4.33
CA ILE A 277 -11.99 19.13 3.46
C ILE A 277 -13.11 18.23 2.94
N THR A 278 -12.76 17.03 2.47
CA THR A 278 -13.73 16.06 1.96
C THR A 278 -14.76 15.69 3.02
N ILE A 279 -14.28 15.34 4.22
CA ILE A 279 -15.17 14.98 5.33
C ILE A 279 -16.10 16.14 5.68
N LEU A 280 -15.57 17.35 5.85
CA LEU A 280 -16.36 18.52 6.22
C LEU A 280 -17.38 18.88 5.13
N PHE A 281 -17.00 18.78 3.85
CA PHE A 281 -17.87 19.04 2.72
C PHE A 281 -19.08 18.08 2.72
N PHE A 282 -18.86 16.77 2.81
CA PHE A 282 -19.97 15.81 2.83
C PHE A 282 -20.80 15.88 4.11
N GLN A 283 -20.18 16.15 5.25
CA GLN A 283 -20.87 16.26 6.52
C GLN A 283 -21.81 17.50 6.55
N TYR A 284 -21.26 18.69 6.30
CA TYR A 284 -22.00 19.94 6.43
C TYR A 284 -22.85 20.28 5.21
N LEU A 285 -22.35 20.08 3.99
CA LEU A 285 -23.07 20.50 2.78
C LEU A 285 -24.06 19.43 2.31
N VAL A 286 -23.62 18.17 2.24
CA VAL A 286 -24.41 17.08 1.63
C VAL A 286 -25.38 16.44 2.63
N LEU A 287 -24.91 16.12 3.84
CA LEU A 287 -25.74 15.54 4.89
C LEU A 287 -26.44 16.57 5.77
N ARG A 288 -25.98 17.83 5.76
CA ARG A 288 -26.51 18.93 6.59
C ARG A 288 -26.57 18.56 8.07
N ARG A 289 -25.52 17.91 8.56
CA ARG A 289 -25.39 17.48 9.96
C ARG A 289 -24.08 17.98 10.55
N GLY A 290 -24.12 18.36 11.82
CA GLY A 290 -22.91 18.68 12.57
C GLY A 290 -22.05 17.45 12.84
N LEU A 291 -20.78 17.68 13.13
CA LEU A 291 -19.89 16.64 13.65
C LEU A 291 -20.31 16.25 15.09
N THR A 292 -20.45 14.95 15.34
CA THR A 292 -20.63 14.45 16.71
C THR A 292 -19.29 14.56 17.45
N ASN A 293 -19.21 15.40 18.48
CA ASN A 293 -18.01 15.69 19.27
C ASN A 293 -16.83 16.32 18.49
N PRO A 294 -16.96 17.58 18.02
CA PRO A 294 -15.93 18.24 17.21
C PRO A 294 -14.57 18.37 17.92
N ARG A 295 -14.55 18.55 19.24
CA ARG A 295 -13.30 18.63 20.03
C ARG A 295 -12.51 17.33 19.98
N LYS A 296 -13.21 16.17 20.03
CA LYS A 296 -12.59 14.85 19.95
C LYS A 296 -12.00 14.60 18.56
N ILE A 297 -12.72 15.04 17.52
CA ILE A 297 -12.28 14.92 16.13
C ILE A 297 -11.06 15.82 15.87
N LEU A 298 -11.06 17.07 16.34
CA LEU A 298 -9.92 17.98 16.21
C LEU A 298 -8.68 17.44 16.93
N PHE A 299 -8.86 16.90 18.15
CA PHE A 299 -7.78 16.23 18.86
C PHE A 299 -7.27 15.00 18.10
N GLY A 300 -8.17 14.20 17.53
CA GLY A 300 -7.80 13.08 16.65
C GLY A 300 -6.98 13.53 15.44
N PHE A 301 -7.37 14.61 14.77
CA PHE A 301 -6.59 15.18 13.66
C PHE A 301 -5.20 15.66 14.07
N ALA A 302 -5.07 16.30 15.23
CA ALA A 302 -3.76 16.68 15.76
C ALA A 302 -2.87 15.45 15.99
N LEU A 303 -3.43 14.36 16.53
CA LEU A 303 -2.73 13.09 16.69
C LEU A 303 -2.34 12.44 15.35
N VAL A 304 -3.20 12.53 14.32
CA VAL A 304 -2.89 12.05 12.96
C VAL A 304 -1.66 12.77 12.41
N VAL A 305 -1.63 14.10 12.46
CA VAL A 305 -0.51 14.90 11.93
C VAL A 305 0.79 14.62 12.69
N LEU A 306 0.73 14.62 14.02
CA LEU A 306 1.90 14.34 14.85
C LEU A 306 2.41 12.90 14.68
N GLY A 307 1.48 11.94 14.63
CA GLY A 307 1.79 10.53 14.41
C GLY A 307 2.40 10.28 13.04
N LEU A 308 1.86 10.90 12.00
CA LEU A 308 2.38 10.82 10.64
C LEU A 308 3.80 11.43 10.54
N TYR A 309 4.00 12.62 11.11
CA TYR A 309 5.33 13.24 11.13
C TYR A 309 6.36 12.36 11.85
N ALA A 310 6.03 11.88 13.06
CA ALA A 310 6.90 10.96 13.80
C ALA A 310 7.16 9.69 12.99
N PHE A 311 6.13 9.12 12.36
CA PHE A 311 6.26 7.92 11.54
C PHE A 311 7.23 8.11 10.37
N VAL A 312 7.08 9.17 9.58
CA VAL A 312 7.95 9.47 8.42
C VAL A 312 9.40 9.72 8.87
N VAL A 313 9.61 10.45 9.96
CA VAL A 313 10.94 10.66 10.54
C VAL A 313 11.54 9.34 11.01
N GLY A 314 10.76 8.51 11.71
CA GLY A 314 11.18 7.20 12.18
C GLY A 314 11.54 6.26 11.03
N LEU A 315 10.80 6.29 9.91
CA LEU A 315 11.11 5.51 8.71
C LEU A 315 12.47 5.89 8.13
N LYS A 316 12.74 7.19 7.97
CA LYS A 316 14.00 7.72 7.43
C LYS A 316 15.22 7.37 8.30
N LEU A 317 15.05 7.38 9.63
CA LEU A 317 16.14 7.07 10.57
C LEU A 317 16.31 5.57 10.83
N GLY A 318 15.22 4.79 10.75
CA GLY A 318 15.17 3.38 11.12
C GLY A 318 15.13 2.44 9.91
N LEU A 319 14.00 2.39 9.22
CA LEU A 319 13.70 1.34 8.23
C LEU A 319 14.45 1.53 6.89
N PHE A 320 14.64 2.76 6.41
CA PHE A 320 15.33 3.00 5.13
C PHE A 320 16.81 2.61 5.19
N PRO A 321 17.56 2.98 6.25
CA PRO A 321 18.93 2.51 6.44
C PRO A 321 19.00 0.99 6.54
N ILE A 322 18.03 0.34 7.19
CA ILE A 322 17.99 -1.14 7.25
C ILE A 322 17.94 -1.72 5.83
N GLY A 323 16.99 -1.31 4.99
CA GLY A 323 16.86 -1.84 3.63
C GLY A 323 18.14 -1.66 2.79
N THR A 324 18.70 -0.44 2.78
CA THR A 324 19.87 -0.09 1.95
C THR A 324 21.21 -0.63 2.49
N SER A 325 21.40 -0.66 3.81
CA SER A 325 22.62 -1.21 4.42
C SER A 325 22.66 -2.73 4.35
N MET A 326 21.52 -3.40 4.62
CA MET A 326 21.40 -4.85 4.49
C MET A 326 21.66 -5.30 3.06
N ALA A 327 21.10 -4.59 2.07
CA ALA A 327 21.36 -4.87 0.66
C ALA A 327 22.86 -4.81 0.35
N ARG A 328 23.54 -3.73 0.72
CA ARG A 328 24.99 -3.55 0.50
C ARG A 328 25.82 -4.62 1.19
N GLN A 329 25.54 -4.90 2.47
CA GLN A 329 26.29 -5.87 3.26
C GLN A 329 26.14 -7.30 2.72
N LEU A 330 24.91 -7.70 2.37
CA LEU A 330 24.64 -9.03 1.83
C LEU A 330 25.22 -9.21 0.42
N MET A 331 25.25 -8.15 -0.39
CA MET A 331 25.90 -8.18 -1.72
C MET A 331 27.43 -8.27 -1.64
N GLY A 332 28.03 -7.91 -0.50
CA GLY A 332 29.46 -8.09 -0.24
C GLY A 332 29.84 -9.52 0.15
N MET A 333 28.87 -10.40 0.41
CA MET A 333 29.11 -11.82 0.71
C MET A 333 29.26 -12.63 -0.58
N GLU A 334 29.97 -13.75 -0.52
CA GLU A 334 30.02 -14.69 -1.63
C GLU A 334 28.66 -15.40 -1.81
N GLY A 335 28.04 -15.18 -2.97
CA GLY A 335 26.79 -15.83 -3.38
C GLY A 335 25.51 -15.11 -2.94
N TYR A 336 24.42 -15.41 -3.64
CA TYR A 336 23.14 -14.69 -3.49
C TYR A 336 22.15 -15.35 -2.53
N ILE A 337 22.49 -16.51 -1.95
CA ILE A 337 21.57 -17.29 -1.12
C ILE A 337 21.06 -16.51 0.09
N PHE A 338 21.94 -15.73 0.73
CA PHE A 338 21.57 -14.92 1.89
C PHE A 338 20.75 -13.70 1.49
N VAL A 339 20.93 -13.16 0.29
CA VAL A 339 20.07 -12.10 -0.25
C VAL A 339 18.65 -12.65 -0.47
N TYR A 340 18.52 -13.84 -1.06
CA TYR A 340 17.22 -14.49 -1.25
C TYR A 340 16.55 -14.86 0.07
N LEU A 341 17.30 -15.41 1.03
CA LEU A 341 16.77 -15.73 2.35
C LEU A 341 16.32 -14.46 3.09
N PHE A 342 17.09 -13.36 2.99
CA PHE A 342 16.72 -12.09 3.58
C PHE A 342 15.43 -11.54 2.96
N ALA A 343 15.36 -11.51 1.63
CA ALA A 343 14.19 -11.09 0.87
C ALA A 343 12.93 -11.90 1.26
N PHE A 344 13.07 -13.22 1.40
CA PHE A 344 11.98 -14.10 1.83
C PHE A 344 11.54 -13.79 3.26
N MET A 345 12.48 -13.77 4.22
CA MET A 345 12.18 -13.57 5.62
C MET A 345 11.60 -12.18 5.90
N ILE A 346 12.16 -11.13 5.27
CA ILE A 346 11.68 -9.77 5.46
C ILE A 346 10.28 -9.61 4.87
N GLY A 347 10.02 -10.15 3.67
CA GLY A 347 8.70 -10.13 3.06
C GLY A 347 7.65 -10.88 3.87
N PHE A 348 8.01 -12.02 4.44
CA PHE A 348 7.15 -12.76 5.36
C PHE A 348 6.87 -11.95 6.63
N ALA A 349 7.92 -11.39 7.25
CA ALA A 349 7.84 -10.68 8.52
C ALA A 349 7.02 -9.38 8.41
N THR A 350 7.22 -8.57 7.38
CA THR A 350 6.48 -7.33 7.17
C THR A 350 5.01 -7.61 6.88
N THR A 351 4.69 -8.71 6.19
CA THR A 351 3.31 -9.09 5.92
C THR A 351 2.61 -9.62 7.18
N MET A 352 3.31 -10.40 8.01
CA MET A 352 2.78 -10.86 9.29
C MET A 352 2.56 -9.71 10.28
N ALA A 353 3.36 -8.65 10.15
CA ALA A 353 3.24 -7.41 10.90
C ALA A 353 2.04 -6.55 10.49
N GLU A 354 1.38 -6.86 9.37
CA GLU A 354 0.49 -5.91 8.69
C GLU A 354 -0.89 -5.77 9.35
N PRO A 355 -1.24 -4.60 9.93
CA PRO A 355 -2.53 -4.40 10.59
C PRO A 355 -3.71 -4.46 9.62
N ALA A 356 -3.57 -3.92 8.40
CA ALA A 356 -4.66 -3.91 7.43
C ALA A 356 -5.01 -5.34 6.99
N LEU A 357 -4.01 -6.22 6.86
CA LEU A 357 -4.20 -7.63 6.55
C LEU A 357 -4.97 -8.37 7.65
N ILE A 358 -4.66 -8.08 8.92
CA ILE A 358 -5.39 -8.64 10.07
C ILE A 358 -6.86 -8.19 10.05
N ALA A 359 -7.09 -6.89 9.78
CA ALA A 359 -8.44 -6.33 9.72
C ALA A 359 -9.27 -6.97 8.59
N ILE A 360 -8.70 -7.09 7.39
CA ILE A 360 -9.36 -7.73 6.24
C ILE A 360 -9.61 -9.22 6.49
N GLY A 361 -8.65 -9.92 7.10
CA GLY A 361 -8.83 -11.32 7.49
C GLY A 361 -10.01 -11.51 8.44
N HIS A 362 -10.17 -10.62 9.42
CA HIS A 362 -11.31 -10.65 10.35
C HIS A 362 -12.63 -10.28 9.67
N GLN A 363 -12.63 -9.27 8.79
CA GLN A 363 -13.82 -8.91 7.99
C GLN A 363 -14.25 -10.05 7.07
N ALA A 364 -13.30 -10.76 6.46
CA ALA A 364 -13.57 -11.92 5.63
C ALA A 364 -14.15 -13.08 6.44
N GLU A 365 -13.60 -13.38 7.62
CA GLU A 365 -14.12 -14.41 8.52
C GLU A 365 -15.56 -14.12 8.96
N GLN A 366 -15.87 -12.86 9.31
CA GLN A 366 -17.23 -12.42 9.64
C GLN A 366 -18.18 -12.52 8.44
N ALA A 367 -17.76 -12.05 7.26
CA ALA A 367 -18.57 -12.08 6.06
C ALA A 367 -18.81 -13.51 5.54
N ALA A 368 -17.89 -14.42 5.80
CA ALA A 368 -17.95 -15.82 5.40
C ALA A 368 -18.58 -16.74 6.48
N ALA A 369 -19.19 -16.18 7.53
CA ALA A 369 -19.80 -16.90 8.66
C ALA A 369 -18.88 -18.00 9.25
N GLY A 370 -17.58 -17.71 9.36
CA GLY A 370 -16.57 -18.62 9.93
C GLY A 370 -16.08 -19.74 9.00
N THR A 371 -16.56 -19.82 7.75
CA THR A 371 -16.03 -20.80 6.77
C THR A 371 -14.59 -20.52 6.33
N ILE A 372 -14.14 -19.28 6.52
CA ILE A 372 -12.78 -18.81 6.22
C ILE A 372 -12.08 -18.47 7.53
N ASN A 373 -10.89 -19.04 7.76
CA ASN A 373 -10.05 -18.68 8.91
C ASN A 373 -9.12 -17.52 8.55
N GLY A 374 -9.31 -16.36 9.19
CA GLY A 374 -8.52 -15.16 8.93
C GLY A 374 -7.01 -15.32 9.19
N ASN A 375 -6.62 -16.11 10.19
CA ASN A 375 -5.21 -16.38 10.50
C ASN A 375 -4.55 -17.27 9.43
N ALA A 376 -5.29 -18.24 8.89
CA ALA A 376 -4.79 -19.09 7.80
C ALA A 376 -4.56 -18.26 6.53
N ILE A 377 -5.51 -17.37 6.19
CA ILE A 377 -5.34 -16.42 5.08
C ILE A 377 -4.09 -15.58 5.28
N ARG A 378 -3.90 -14.99 6.47
CA ARG A 378 -2.73 -14.17 6.78
C ARG A 378 -1.42 -14.92 6.51
N LEU A 379 -1.33 -16.18 6.93
CA LEU A 379 -0.14 -17.01 6.70
C LEU A 379 0.10 -17.28 5.21
N ILE A 380 -0.94 -17.66 4.46
CA ILE A 380 -0.86 -17.93 3.02
C ILE A 380 -0.44 -16.68 2.24
N VAL A 381 -0.98 -15.53 2.63
CA VAL A 381 -0.64 -14.22 2.07
C VAL A 381 0.82 -13.88 2.36
N ALA A 382 1.28 -14.04 3.60
CA ALA A 382 2.68 -13.78 3.98
C ALA A 382 3.68 -14.66 3.21
N VAL A 383 3.36 -15.93 2.98
CA VAL A 383 4.16 -16.81 2.12
C VAL A 383 4.16 -16.31 0.67
N GLY A 384 3.02 -15.85 0.17
CA GLY A 384 2.92 -15.22 -1.15
C GLY A 384 3.85 -14.01 -1.28
N VAL A 385 3.76 -13.06 -0.36
CA VAL A 385 4.65 -11.87 -0.36
C VAL A 385 6.12 -12.26 -0.31
N ALA A 386 6.48 -13.20 0.56
CA ALA A 386 7.85 -13.69 0.69
C ALA A 386 8.40 -14.25 -0.63
N MET A 387 7.61 -15.09 -1.32
CA MET A 387 7.98 -15.62 -2.64
C MET A 387 8.06 -14.51 -3.70
N GLY A 388 7.11 -13.59 -3.70
CA GLY A 388 7.08 -12.46 -4.65
C GLY A 388 8.31 -11.56 -4.51
N ILE A 389 8.62 -11.10 -3.29
CA ILE A 389 9.79 -10.25 -3.03
C ILE A 389 11.08 -11.00 -3.38
N THR A 390 11.18 -12.30 -3.05
CA THR A 390 12.35 -13.11 -3.42
C THR A 390 12.54 -13.20 -4.94
N LEU A 391 11.44 -13.41 -5.70
CA LEU A 391 11.48 -13.43 -7.16
C LEU A 391 11.86 -12.06 -7.73
N GLY A 392 11.33 -10.98 -7.16
CA GLY A 392 11.70 -9.62 -7.56
C GLY A 392 13.18 -9.30 -7.29
N VAL A 393 13.72 -9.78 -6.17
CA VAL A 393 15.15 -9.68 -5.86
C VAL A 393 15.99 -10.50 -6.84
N HIS A 394 15.54 -11.71 -7.19
CA HIS A 394 16.18 -12.50 -8.25
C HIS A 394 16.21 -11.75 -9.58
N ARG A 395 15.12 -11.07 -9.96
CA ARG A 395 15.06 -10.23 -11.16
C ARG A 395 16.09 -9.09 -11.13
N ILE A 396 16.28 -8.42 -9.99
CA ILE A 396 17.30 -7.35 -9.85
C ILE A 396 18.72 -7.92 -10.02
N ILE A 397 19.00 -9.07 -9.41
CA ILE A 397 20.33 -9.71 -9.45
C ILE A 397 20.65 -10.20 -10.88
N SER A 398 19.75 -10.97 -11.48
CA SER A 398 19.93 -11.53 -12.82
C SER A 398 19.94 -10.45 -13.91
N GLY A 399 19.25 -9.33 -13.69
CA GLY A 399 19.17 -8.24 -14.66
C GLY A 399 18.13 -8.42 -15.74
N ASP A 400 17.18 -9.31 -15.49
CA ASP A 400 16.15 -9.60 -16.46
C ASP A 400 15.15 -8.44 -16.55
N SER A 401 14.60 -8.26 -17.74
CA SER A 401 13.55 -7.28 -17.96
C SER A 401 12.31 -7.61 -17.13
N ILE A 402 11.87 -6.62 -16.34
CA ILE A 402 10.66 -6.69 -15.49
C ILE A 402 9.41 -7.10 -16.27
N HIS A 403 9.35 -6.77 -17.57
CA HIS A 403 8.22 -7.07 -18.45
C HIS A 403 7.85 -8.55 -18.43
N HIS A 404 8.83 -9.46 -18.57
CA HIS A 404 8.57 -10.89 -18.67
C HIS A 404 7.96 -11.45 -17.38
N TYR A 405 8.51 -11.03 -16.24
CA TYR A 405 8.07 -11.50 -14.93
C TYR A 405 6.68 -10.99 -14.58
N ILE A 406 6.40 -9.71 -14.85
CA ILE A 406 5.10 -9.11 -14.57
C ILE A 406 4.02 -9.65 -15.50
N ILE A 407 4.30 -9.75 -16.81
CA ILE A 407 3.36 -10.32 -17.78
C ILE A 407 3.08 -11.79 -17.43
N GLY A 408 4.10 -12.59 -17.15
CA GLY A 408 3.94 -13.97 -16.71
C GLY A 408 3.12 -14.10 -15.43
N GLY A 409 3.39 -13.25 -14.44
CA GLY A 409 2.65 -13.17 -13.17
C GLY A 409 1.17 -12.82 -13.38
N TYR A 410 0.85 -11.83 -14.20
CA TYR A 410 -0.54 -11.46 -14.46
C TYR A 410 -1.28 -12.46 -15.35
N ILE A 411 -0.60 -13.10 -16.31
CA ILE A 411 -1.19 -14.24 -17.05
C ILE A 411 -1.56 -15.35 -16.08
N LEU A 412 -0.68 -15.70 -15.14
CA LEU A 412 -0.97 -16.69 -14.10
C LEU A 412 -2.17 -16.28 -13.25
N VAL A 413 -2.22 -15.02 -12.81
CA VAL A 413 -3.36 -14.48 -12.05
C VAL A 413 -4.68 -14.54 -12.84
N ILE A 414 -4.66 -14.21 -14.14
CA ILE A 414 -5.84 -14.29 -15.02
C ILE A 414 -6.31 -15.74 -15.15
N VAL A 415 -5.39 -16.68 -15.39
CA VAL A 415 -5.71 -18.12 -15.46
C VAL A 415 -6.30 -18.62 -14.14
N LEU A 416 -5.67 -18.29 -13.01
CA LEU A 416 -6.18 -18.65 -11.69
C LEU A 416 -7.56 -18.02 -11.41
N THR A 417 -7.80 -16.80 -11.87
CA THR A 417 -9.11 -16.13 -11.74
C THR A 417 -10.20 -16.89 -12.49
N ALA A 418 -9.89 -17.47 -13.66
CA ALA A 418 -10.83 -18.28 -14.42
C ALA A 418 -11.13 -19.64 -13.75
N LEU A 419 -10.18 -20.18 -12.97
CA LEU A 419 -10.28 -21.48 -12.31
C LEU A 419 -10.81 -21.41 -10.86
N ALA A 420 -10.61 -20.28 -10.18
CA ALA A 420 -10.90 -20.14 -8.76
C ALA A 420 -12.41 -20.03 -8.46
N PRO A 421 -12.86 -20.52 -7.28
CA PRO A 421 -14.23 -20.29 -6.82
C PRO A 421 -14.58 -18.80 -6.74
N ARG A 422 -15.75 -18.42 -7.28
CA ARG A 422 -16.16 -17.01 -7.39
C ARG A 422 -16.18 -16.24 -6.07
N TYR A 423 -16.40 -16.92 -4.95
CA TYR A 423 -16.47 -16.28 -3.62
C TYR A 423 -15.12 -15.80 -3.07
N ILE A 424 -14.00 -16.41 -3.50
CA ILE A 424 -12.67 -16.03 -3.01
C ILE A 424 -12.02 -14.95 -3.86
N ILE A 425 -12.40 -14.84 -5.14
CA ILE A 425 -11.74 -13.95 -6.12
C ILE A 425 -11.65 -12.50 -5.59
N PRO A 426 -12.75 -11.88 -5.12
CA PRO A 426 -12.68 -10.50 -4.63
C PRO A 426 -11.78 -10.32 -3.42
N LEU A 427 -11.82 -11.28 -2.49
CA LEU A 427 -10.97 -11.26 -1.32
C LEU A 427 -9.50 -11.44 -1.69
N ALA A 428 -9.17 -12.39 -2.59
CA ALA A 428 -7.80 -12.65 -3.02
C ALA A 428 -7.16 -11.40 -3.65
N TYR A 429 -7.90 -10.70 -4.51
CA TYR A 429 -7.43 -9.46 -5.12
C TYR A 429 -7.27 -8.31 -4.11
N ASP A 430 -8.23 -8.12 -3.20
CA ASP A 430 -8.09 -7.11 -2.15
C ASP A 430 -6.88 -7.42 -1.27
N LEU A 431 -6.65 -8.69 -0.89
CA LEU A 431 -5.49 -9.11 -0.10
C LEU A 431 -4.16 -8.79 -0.78
N GLY A 432 -4.06 -8.92 -2.11
CA GLY A 432 -2.87 -8.51 -2.86
C GLY A 432 -2.60 -7.01 -2.82
N GLY A 433 -3.64 -6.20 -2.74
CA GLY A 433 -3.51 -4.76 -2.48
C GLY A 433 -3.19 -4.44 -1.02
N VAL A 434 -3.60 -5.27 -0.07
CA VAL A 434 -3.45 -4.97 1.36
C VAL A 434 -2.02 -5.21 1.87
N THR A 435 -1.22 -6.01 1.16
CA THR A 435 0.14 -6.37 1.59
C THR A 435 1.17 -5.24 1.44
N THR A 436 0.80 -4.14 0.78
CA THR A 436 1.68 -3.04 0.41
C THR A 436 1.45 -1.82 1.30
N SER A 437 1.83 -1.96 2.57
CA SER A 437 1.54 -1.00 3.62
C SER A 437 2.59 0.06 3.86
N GLU A 438 2.30 0.97 4.80
CA GLU A 438 3.16 2.07 5.23
C GLU A 438 4.55 1.62 5.70
N VAL A 439 4.68 0.39 6.21
CA VAL A 439 5.99 -0.16 6.64
C VAL A 439 6.62 -0.99 5.53
N THR A 440 5.83 -1.77 4.79
CA THR A 440 6.34 -2.67 3.75
C THR A 440 6.84 -1.90 2.53
N VAL A 441 6.07 -0.92 2.03
CA VAL A 441 6.42 -0.15 0.84
C VAL A 441 7.80 0.49 0.98
N PRO A 442 8.08 1.30 2.02
CA PRO A 442 9.34 2.02 2.03
C PRO A 442 10.54 1.11 2.30
N LEU A 443 10.35 0.02 3.06
CA LEU A 443 11.40 -0.97 3.30
C LEU A 443 11.73 -1.77 2.03
N VAL A 444 10.71 -2.20 1.28
CA VAL A 444 10.87 -2.97 0.04
C VAL A 444 11.44 -2.09 -1.07
N THR A 445 11.00 -0.83 -1.19
CA THR A 445 11.61 0.15 -2.10
C THR A 445 13.06 0.41 -1.73
N ALA A 446 13.36 0.61 -0.44
CA ALA A 446 14.74 0.80 0.02
C ALA A 446 15.62 -0.43 -0.24
N LEU A 447 15.09 -1.64 -0.12
CA LEU A 447 15.77 -2.88 -0.49
C LEU A 447 16.04 -2.93 -2.00
N GLY A 448 15.05 -2.62 -2.84
CA GLY A 448 15.18 -2.61 -4.30
C GLY A 448 16.22 -1.62 -4.80
N ILE A 449 16.13 -0.37 -4.34
CA ILE A 449 17.10 0.69 -4.63
C ILE A 449 18.48 0.31 -4.08
N GLY A 450 18.53 -0.24 -2.87
CA GLY A 450 19.79 -0.70 -2.24
C GLY A 450 20.48 -1.79 -3.06
N LEU A 451 19.72 -2.76 -3.59
CA LEU A 451 20.26 -3.81 -4.44
C LEU A 451 20.70 -3.27 -5.80
N ALA A 452 19.85 -2.49 -6.46
CA ALA A 452 20.16 -1.91 -7.77
C ALA A 452 21.38 -0.98 -7.74
N SER A 453 21.56 -0.21 -6.65
CA SER A 453 22.76 0.65 -6.48
C SER A 453 24.03 -0.12 -6.14
N SER A 454 23.93 -1.36 -5.65
CA SER A 454 25.08 -2.18 -5.23
C SER A 454 25.59 -3.12 -6.32
N ILE A 455 24.85 -3.30 -7.41
CA ILE A 455 25.19 -4.21 -8.51
C ILE A 455 25.68 -3.38 -9.70
N GLU A 456 26.89 -3.65 -10.17
CA GLU A 456 27.45 -2.98 -11.35
C GLU A 456 26.58 -3.20 -12.59
N GLY A 457 26.37 -2.14 -13.38
CA GLY A 457 25.58 -2.19 -14.62
C GLY A 457 24.07 -2.13 -14.45
N ARG A 458 23.56 -1.97 -13.22
CA ARG A 458 22.12 -1.74 -12.97
C ARG A 458 21.75 -0.27 -13.00
N ASN A 459 20.54 0.00 -13.45
CA ASN A 459 19.98 1.36 -13.43
C ASN A 459 18.96 1.45 -12.29
N VAL A 460 19.17 2.36 -11.35
CA VAL A 460 18.31 2.46 -10.15
C VAL A 460 16.84 2.77 -10.50
N LEU A 461 16.57 3.54 -11.56
CA LEU A 461 15.21 3.86 -11.98
C LEU A 461 14.48 2.65 -12.60
N ILE A 462 15.18 1.89 -13.43
CA ILE A 462 14.63 0.73 -14.13
C ILE A 462 14.56 -0.48 -13.19
N ASP A 463 15.63 -0.68 -12.41
CA ASP A 463 15.80 -1.88 -11.61
C ASP A 463 15.34 -1.74 -10.16
N GLY A 464 15.46 -0.55 -9.57
CA GLY A 464 15.17 -0.34 -8.15
C GLY A 464 13.68 -0.43 -7.80
N PHE A 465 12.81 -0.14 -8.77
CA PHE A 465 11.35 -0.24 -8.65
C PHE A 465 10.82 -1.57 -9.22
N GLY A 466 9.59 -1.90 -8.86
CA GLY A 466 8.85 -3.09 -9.30
C GLY A 466 8.78 -4.21 -8.26
N LEU A 467 9.46 -4.09 -7.12
CA LEU A 467 9.42 -5.10 -6.06
C LEU A 467 8.05 -5.16 -5.37
N ILE A 468 7.37 -4.01 -5.23
CA ILE A 468 6.05 -3.92 -4.60
C ILE A 468 5.03 -4.64 -5.48
N ALA A 469 5.17 -4.54 -6.80
CA ALA A 469 4.35 -5.29 -7.74
C ALA A 469 4.35 -6.80 -7.47
N PHE A 470 5.53 -7.38 -7.24
CA PHE A 470 5.64 -8.81 -6.91
C PHE A 470 5.04 -9.14 -5.54
N ALA A 471 5.22 -8.24 -4.57
CA ALA A 471 4.59 -8.34 -3.25
C ALA A 471 3.05 -8.30 -3.32
N SER A 472 2.46 -7.72 -4.38
CA SER A 472 1.00 -7.73 -4.59
C SER A 472 0.50 -8.92 -5.43
N ILE A 473 1.24 -9.35 -6.46
CA ILE A 473 0.82 -10.44 -7.36
C ILE A 473 0.79 -11.78 -6.64
N PHE A 474 1.84 -12.11 -5.88
CA PHE A 474 1.98 -13.45 -5.32
C PHE A 474 0.99 -13.80 -4.20
N PRO A 475 0.55 -12.88 -3.32
CA PRO A 475 -0.58 -13.13 -2.43
C PRO A 475 -1.86 -13.54 -3.15
N ILE A 476 -2.14 -12.91 -4.30
CA ILE A 476 -3.31 -13.24 -5.11
C ILE A 476 -3.17 -14.68 -5.61
N VAL A 477 -1.98 -15.03 -6.12
CA VAL A 477 -1.64 -16.38 -6.59
C VAL A 477 -1.79 -17.41 -5.47
N THR A 478 -1.21 -17.18 -4.29
CA THR A 478 -1.24 -18.16 -3.19
C THR A 478 -2.63 -18.35 -2.61
N VAL A 479 -3.41 -17.28 -2.43
CA VAL A 479 -4.79 -17.37 -1.91
C VAL A 479 -5.70 -18.08 -2.90
N MET A 480 -5.64 -17.75 -4.20
CA MET A 480 -6.44 -18.44 -5.21
C MET A 480 -6.04 -19.90 -5.36
N SER A 481 -4.75 -20.21 -5.37
CA SER A 481 -4.25 -21.59 -5.45
C SER A 481 -4.71 -22.42 -4.27
N TYR A 482 -4.62 -21.86 -3.05
CA TYR A 482 -5.12 -22.51 -1.84
C TYR A 482 -6.63 -22.81 -1.95
N ALA A 483 -7.43 -21.84 -2.39
CA ALA A 483 -8.87 -22.02 -2.51
C ALA A 483 -9.26 -23.09 -3.55
N ILE A 484 -8.56 -23.13 -4.69
CA ILE A 484 -8.75 -24.16 -5.72
C ILE A 484 -8.45 -25.55 -5.14
N ILE A 485 -7.32 -25.72 -4.45
CA ILE A 485 -6.91 -26.99 -3.84
C ILE A 485 -7.95 -27.44 -2.81
N VAL A 486 -8.38 -26.55 -1.93
CA VAL A 486 -9.38 -26.86 -0.89
C VAL A 486 -10.70 -27.29 -1.51
N GLU A 487 -11.17 -26.61 -2.56
CA GLU A 487 -12.42 -26.99 -3.24
C GLU A 487 -12.29 -28.34 -3.96
N MET A 488 -11.15 -28.62 -4.59
CA MET A 488 -10.87 -29.92 -5.21
C MET A 488 -10.92 -31.05 -4.18
N LEU A 489 -10.26 -30.88 -3.03
CA LEU A 489 -10.26 -31.86 -1.94
C LEU A 489 -11.66 -32.06 -1.34
N ALA A 490 -12.44 -30.97 -1.19
CA ALA A 490 -13.80 -31.04 -0.69
C ALA A 490 -14.75 -31.79 -1.65
N LYS A 491 -14.54 -31.67 -2.97
CA LYS A 491 -15.28 -32.44 -3.99
C LYS A 491 -14.94 -33.93 -3.91
N GLN A 492 -13.66 -34.27 -3.74
CA GLN A 492 -13.21 -35.66 -3.61
C GLN A 492 -13.78 -36.35 -2.36
N ARG A 493 -13.82 -35.67 -1.21
CA ARG A 493 -14.43 -36.20 0.02
C ARG A 493 -15.93 -36.44 -0.06
N LYS A 494 -16.64 -35.77 -0.98
CA LYS A 494 -18.07 -36.00 -1.22
C LYS A 494 -18.33 -37.17 -2.18
N THR A 495 -17.31 -37.61 -2.92
CA THR A 495 -17.39 -38.71 -3.88
C THR A 495 -16.88 -40.04 -3.33
N ASP A 496 -16.16 -40.04 -2.20
CA ASP A 496 -15.88 -41.26 -1.44
C ASP A 496 -17.10 -41.59 -0.54
N PRO A 497 -17.76 -42.75 -0.73
CA PRO A 497 -19.00 -43.12 -0.04
C PRO A 497 -18.83 -43.46 1.44
#